data_AF-A0A494C1C7-F1
#
_entry.id   AF-A0A494C1C7-F1
#
_cell.length_a   1.000
_cell.length_b   1.000
_cell.length_c   1.000
_cell.angle_alpha   90.00
_cell.angle_beta   90.00
_cell.angle_gamma   90.00
#
_symmetry.space_group_name_H-M   'P 1'
#
loop_
_entity.id
_entity.type
_entity.pdbx_description
1 polymer ?
#
loop_
_entity_poly.entity_id
_entity_poly.type
_entity_poly.pdbx_seq_one_letter_code
_entity_poly.pdbx_strand_id
1 'polypeptide(L)'
;MELVRRLMPLTLLILSCLAELTMAEAEGNASCTVSLGGANMAETHKAMILQLNPSENCTWTIERPENKSIRIIFSYVQLDPDGSCESENIKVFDGTSSNGPLLGQVCSKNDYVPVFESSSSTLTFQIVTDSARIQRTVFVFYYFFSPNISIPNCGGYLDTLEGSFTSPNYPKPHPELAYCVWHIQVEKDYKIKLNFKEILLCQFLPGIFCFLHLNLCRKHQHYIFNLLF
;
A
#
# COMPACT_ATOMS: atom_id res chain seq x y z
N MET A 1 -33.76 28.70 43.36
CA MET A 1 -32.78 28.45 44.45
C MET A 1 -31.42 28.41 43.79
N GLU A 2 -30.63 29.45 43.99
CA GLU A 2 -29.28 29.57 43.42
C GLU A 2 -28.35 28.48 43.95
N LEU A 3 -27.45 27.99 43.11
CA LEU A 3 -26.11 27.61 43.55
C LEU A 3 -25.10 28.08 42.48
N VAL A 4 -24.34 29.11 42.84
CA VAL A 4 -23.21 29.65 42.07
C VAL A 4 -21.93 28.97 42.56
N ARG A 5 -21.05 28.57 41.62
CA ARG A 5 -19.56 28.56 41.65
C ARG A 5 -19.09 27.50 40.65
N ARG A 6 -18.10 27.67 39.78
CA ARG A 6 -17.11 28.73 39.53
C ARG A 6 -16.57 28.44 38.11
N LEU A 7 -16.62 29.42 37.21
CA LEU A 7 -15.90 29.38 35.94
C LEU A 7 -14.40 29.55 36.22
N MET A 8 -13.57 28.60 35.78
CA MET A 8 -12.13 28.84 35.57
C MET A 8 -11.90 29.17 34.09
N PRO A 9 -11.14 30.23 33.78
CA PRO A 9 -10.92 30.68 32.42
C PRO A 9 -9.90 29.81 31.69
N LEU A 10 -10.18 29.62 30.40
CA LEU A 10 -9.35 29.03 29.37
C LEU A 10 -7.98 29.75 29.32
N THR A 11 -6.93 29.17 29.91
CA THR A 11 -5.56 29.60 29.64
C THR A 11 -5.02 28.82 28.46
N LEU A 12 -5.04 29.50 27.32
CA LEU A 12 -4.37 29.17 26.08
C LEU A 12 -2.86 29.07 26.34
N LEU A 13 -2.33 27.87 26.59
CA LEU A 13 -0.91 27.60 26.45
C LEU A 13 -0.68 27.08 25.04
N ILE A 14 -0.36 28.02 24.16
CA ILE A 14 0.20 27.78 22.84
C ILE A 14 1.54 27.09 23.07
N LEU A 15 1.55 25.75 23.06
CA LEU A 15 2.78 25.02 22.86
C LEU A 15 3.08 25.10 21.37
N SER A 16 4.02 25.97 21.02
CA SER A 16 4.64 26.04 19.70
C SER A 16 5.22 24.68 19.36
N CYS A 17 4.45 23.87 18.63
CA CYS A 17 4.94 22.67 17.97
C CYS A 17 5.68 23.11 16.71
N LEU A 18 6.84 23.75 16.88
CA LEU A 18 7.91 23.70 15.89
C LEU A 18 8.68 22.42 16.17
N ALA A 19 8.04 21.28 15.90
CA ALA A 19 8.79 20.09 15.54
C ALA A 19 9.15 20.29 14.07
N GLU A 20 10.33 20.86 13.82
CA GLU A 20 11.02 20.63 12.56
C GLU A 20 11.17 19.11 12.43
N LEU A 21 10.31 18.51 11.61
CA LEU A 21 10.58 17.19 11.05
C LEU A 21 11.79 17.38 10.14
N THR A 22 12.98 17.29 10.75
CA THR A 22 14.20 17.03 10.01
C THR A 22 14.08 15.62 9.45
N MET A 23 13.44 15.52 8.29
CA MET A 23 13.65 14.38 7.42
C MET A 23 15.12 14.46 7.05
N ALA A 24 15.90 13.47 7.47
CA ALA A 24 17.26 13.30 7.00
C ALA A 24 17.18 13.11 5.48
N GLU A 25 17.43 14.17 4.73
CA GLU A 25 17.79 14.11 3.32
C GLU A 25 19.11 13.32 3.25
N ALA A 26 19.00 12.06 2.83
CA ALA A 26 20.14 11.39 2.24
C ALA A 26 20.35 12.01 0.85
N GLU A 27 20.98 13.19 0.80
CA GLU A 27 21.61 13.69 -0.42
C GLU A 27 22.80 12.79 -0.75
N GLY A 28 22.54 11.78 -1.57
CA GLY A 28 23.55 10.84 -2.06
C GLY A 28 23.34 10.64 -3.55
N ASN A 29 24.31 11.13 -4.34
CA ASN A 29 24.45 10.93 -5.78
C ASN A 29 24.15 9.46 -6.14
N ALA A 30 22.99 9.20 -6.74
CA ALA A 30 22.33 7.90 -6.63
C ALA A 30 22.78 6.89 -7.69
N SER A 31 23.82 6.12 -7.37
CA SER A 31 23.82 4.71 -7.77
C SER A 31 22.77 3.99 -6.93
N CYS A 32 21.51 4.01 -7.37
CA CYS A 32 20.34 3.48 -6.68
C CYS A 32 20.29 1.94 -6.57
N THR A 33 21.36 1.28 -6.14
CA THR A 33 21.26 -0.12 -5.70
C THR A 33 21.15 -0.11 -4.19
N VAL A 34 19.93 -0.27 -3.67
CA VAL A 34 19.67 -0.21 -2.24
C VAL A 34 19.10 -1.54 -1.77
N SER A 35 19.86 -2.24 -0.94
CA SER A 35 19.34 -3.40 -0.20
C SER A 35 18.53 -2.90 0.99
N LEU A 36 17.21 -3.05 0.91
CA LEU A 36 16.26 -2.79 1.99
C LEU A 36 16.20 -4.03 2.89
N GLY A 37 17.32 -4.30 3.59
CA GLY A 37 17.38 -5.33 4.61
C GLY A 37 16.67 -4.88 5.89
N GLY A 38 15.84 -5.77 6.46
CA GLY A 38 15.27 -5.56 7.80
C GLY A 38 16.36 -5.79 8.86
N ALA A 39 17.04 -4.72 9.27
CA ALA A 39 18.09 -4.80 10.29
C ALA A 39 17.55 -5.12 11.70
N ASN A 40 16.22 -5.24 11.86
CA ASN A 40 15.57 -5.56 13.12
C ASN A 40 14.46 -6.62 12.92
N MET A 41 14.51 -7.71 13.69
CA MET A 41 13.50 -8.79 13.67
C MET A 41 12.08 -8.30 14.04
N ALA A 42 11.97 -7.16 14.73
CA ALA A 42 10.69 -6.55 15.10
C ALA A 42 9.98 -5.84 13.94
N GLU A 43 10.67 -5.55 12.82
CA GLU A 43 10.06 -4.88 11.67
C GLU A 43 9.25 -5.89 10.85
N THR A 44 7.93 -5.94 11.05
CA THR A 44 7.01 -6.86 10.33
C THR A 44 6.54 -6.31 8.99
N HIS A 45 6.67 -5.00 8.79
CA HIS A 45 6.24 -4.27 7.61
C HIS A 45 7.06 -2.98 7.46
N LYS A 46 7.01 -2.37 6.27
CA LYS A 46 7.60 -1.06 6.01
C LYS A 46 6.79 -0.32 4.96
N ALA A 47 6.64 0.98 5.16
CA ALA A 47 6.08 1.89 4.18
C ALA A 47 7.16 2.88 3.73
N MET A 48 7.18 3.22 2.45
CA MET A 48 8.16 4.10 1.83
C MET A 48 7.47 5.02 0.83
N ILE A 49 7.85 6.29 0.84
CA ILE A 49 7.53 7.23 -0.23
C ILE A 49 8.80 7.43 -1.03
N LEU A 50 8.75 7.07 -2.31
CA LEU A 50 9.84 7.26 -3.26
C LEU A 50 9.52 8.48 -4.11
N GLN A 51 10.36 9.51 -4.02
CA GLN A 51 10.39 10.62 -4.96
C GLN A 51 11.40 10.27 -6.05
N LEU A 52 10.97 10.25 -7.30
CA LEU A 52 11.79 9.78 -8.42
C LEU A 52 12.22 10.94 -9.31
N ASN A 53 13.47 10.93 -9.73
CA ASN A 53 14.00 11.88 -10.71
C ASN A 53 13.78 11.38 -12.15
N PRO A 54 13.93 12.27 -13.15
CA PRO A 54 13.96 11.86 -14.55
C PRO A 54 15.20 11.02 -14.89
N SER A 55 15.06 10.10 -15.84
CA SER A 55 16.12 9.21 -16.32
C SER A 55 16.77 8.36 -15.21
N GLU A 56 16.01 7.95 -14.21
CA GLU A 56 16.46 7.07 -13.15
C GLU A 56 16.31 5.60 -13.53
N ASN A 57 17.23 4.79 -13.01
CA ASN A 57 17.16 3.34 -13.04
C ASN A 57 17.60 2.81 -11.68
N CYS A 58 16.64 2.66 -10.80
CA CYS A 58 16.86 2.36 -9.39
C CYS A 58 16.35 0.96 -9.07
N THR A 59 17.15 0.16 -8.35
CA THR A 59 16.83 -1.22 -7.97
C THR A 59 16.90 -1.38 -6.47
N TRP A 60 15.82 -1.90 -5.90
CA TRP A 60 15.71 -2.20 -4.49
C TRP A 60 15.52 -3.70 -4.27
N THR A 61 16.30 -4.26 -3.35
CA THR A 61 16.16 -5.66 -2.95
C THR A 61 15.71 -5.72 -1.50
N ILE A 62 14.59 -6.38 -1.25
CA ILE A 62 14.05 -6.69 0.07
C ILE A 62 14.49 -8.10 0.42
N GLU A 63 15.15 -8.26 1.55
CA GLU A 63 15.60 -9.56 2.05
C GLU A 63 15.28 -9.68 3.54
N ARG A 64 14.75 -10.86 3.91
CA ARG A 64 14.58 -11.26 5.30
C ARG A 64 15.03 -12.71 5.49
N PRO A 65 15.82 -13.04 6.51
CA PRO A 65 16.32 -14.40 6.73
C PRO A 65 15.29 -15.34 7.40
N GLU A 66 14.00 -15.21 7.08
CA GLU A 66 12.91 -16.08 7.60
C GLU A 66 12.26 -16.86 6.47
N ASN A 67 11.66 -18.03 6.74
CA ASN A 67 10.81 -18.78 5.79
C ASN A 67 9.44 -18.09 5.56
N LYS A 68 9.44 -16.78 5.34
CA LYS A 68 8.26 -15.97 5.03
C LYS A 68 8.41 -15.38 3.64
N SER A 69 7.29 -15.33 2.93
CA SER A 69 7.16 -14.62 1.67
C SER A 69 6.98 -13.13 1.93
N ILE A 70 7.25 -12.31 0.91
CA ILE A 70 7.09 -10.87 0.91
C ILE A 70 5.89 -10.53 0.03
N ARG A 71 4.94 -9.77 0.56
CA ARG A 71 3.89 -9.12 -0.23
C ARG A 71 4.22 -7.64 -0.34
N ILE A 72 4.37 -7.15 -1.56
CA ILE A 72 4.62 -5.74 -1.87
C ILE A 72 3.39 -5.14 -2.56
N ILE A 73 3.04 -3.93 -2.14
CA ILE A 73 1.84 -3.19 -2.56
C ILE A 73 2.28 -1.79 -2.97
N PHE A 74 1.96 -1.41 -4.20
CA PHE A 74 2.18 -0.06 -4.70
C PHE A 74 0.89 0.75 -4.56
N SER A 75 0.59 1.22 -3.34
CA SER A 75 -0.71 1.83 -3.01
C SER A 75 -0.97 3.16 -3.73
N TYR A 76 0.07 3.84 -4.18
CA TYR A 76 -0.01 5.04 -5.00
C TYR A 76 1.16 5.06 -5.99
N VAL A 77 0.86 5.24 -7.27
CA VAL A 77 1.85 5.30 -8.34
C VAL A 77 1.52 6.50 -9.22
N GLN A 78 2.39 7.50 -9.19
CA GLN A 78 2.35 8.65 -10.09
C GLN A 78 3.63 8.66 -10.91
N LEU A 79 3.48 8.23 -12.16
CA LEU A 79 4.51 8.19 -13.21
C LEU A 79 4.10 9.16 -14.34
N ASP A 80 4.90 9.26 -15.40
CA ASP A 80 4.54 10.07 -16.57
C ASP A 80 3.28 9.55 -17.25
N PRO A 81 2.17 10.32 -17.29
CA PRO A 81 0.94 9.88 -17.94
C PRO A 81 1.11 9.61 -19.45
N ASP A 82 2.06 10.29 -20.09
CA ASP A 82 2.42 10.15 -21.50
C ASP A 82 3.59 9.19 -21.72
N GLY A 83 4.28 8.81 -20.64
CA GLY A 83 5.37 7.84 -20.63
C GLY A 83 4.93 6.47 -21.17
N SER A 84 5.79 5.87 -22.00
CA SER A 84 5.56 4.50 -22.48
C SER A 84 5.94 3.48 -21.39
N CYS A 85 5.25 2.35 -21.36
CA CYS A 85 5.53 1.29 -20.39
C CYS A 85 6.92 0.64 -20.61
N GLU A 86 7.55 0.85 -21.77
CA GLU A 86 8.92 0.40 -22.04
C GLU A 86 9.98 1.36 -21.45
N SER A 87 9.70 2.67 -21.50
CA SER A 87 10.62 3.71 -21.04
C SER A 87 10.42 4.09 -19.57
N GLU A 88 9.22 3.90 -19.05
CA GLU A 88 8.88 4.21 -17.67
C GLU A 88 8.02 3.11 -17.06
N ASN A 89 8.58 2.41 -16.08
CA ASN A 89 7.94 1.26 -15.46
C ASN A 89 8.52 0.93 -14.09
N ILE A 90 7.75 0.16 -13.33
CA ILE A 90 8.20 -0.56 -12.15
C ILE A 90 8.11 -2.04 -12.47
N LYS A 91 9.24 -2.75 -12.45
CA LYS A 91 9.29 -4.20 -12.61
C LYS A 91 9.56 -4.87 -11.28
N VAL A 92 8.85 -5.95 -10.99
CA VAL A 92 8.99 -6.71 -9.76
C VAL A 92 9.43 -8.12 -10.08
N PHE A 93 10.47 -8.58 -9.42
CA PHE A 93 11.15 -9.84 -9.64
C PHE A 93 11.16 -10.67 -8.36
N ASP A 94 10.98 -11.98 -8.52
CA ASP A 94 11.15 -12.93 -7.44
C ASP A 94 12.64 -13.23 -7.25
N GLY A 95 13.15 -13.10 -6.02
CA GLY A 95 14.56 -13.32 -5.71
C GLY A 95 15.33 -12.04 -5.37
N THR A 96 16.66 -12.10 -5.52
CA THR A 96 17.60 -11.07 -5.02
C THR A 96 18.07 -10.07 -6.08
N SER A 97 17.64 -10.21 -7.33
CA SER A 97 18.08 -9.36 -8.44
C SER A 97 17.04 -9.20 -9.55
N SER A 98 17.26 -8.23 -10.43
CA SER A 98 16.47 -7.99 -11.64
C SER A 98 16.63 -9.05 -12.74
N ASN A 99 17.48 -10.05 -12.54
CA ASN A 99 17.61 -11.22 -13.43
C ASN A 99 16.70 -12.38 -13.01
N GLY A 100 16.00 -12.26 -11.87
CA GLY A 100 15.06 -13.27 -11.39
C GLY A 100 13.77 -13.37 -12.22
N PRO A 101 12.89 -14.33 -11.91
CA PRO A 101 11.58 -14.42 -12.54
C PRO A 101 10.77 -13.13 -12.38
N LEU A 102 10.26 -12.57 -13.49
CA LEU A 102 9.41 -11.38 -13.47
C LEU A 102 8.01 -11.74 -12.91
N LEU A 103 7.65 -11.15 -11.77
CA LEU A 103 6.31 -11.26 -11.19
C LEU A 103 5.32 -10.33 -11.89
N GLY A 104 5.78 -9.17 -12.35
CA GLY A 104 4.99 -8.29 -13.20
C GLY A 104 5.57 -6.89 -13.33
N GLN A 105 4.80 -6.04 -14.01
CA GLN A 105 5.20 -4.69 -14.39
C GLN A 105 4.05 -3.71 -14.11
N VAL A 106 4.39 -2.52 -13.61
CA VAL A 106 3.47 -1.42 -13.33
C VAL A 106 3.86 -0.22 -14.17
N CYS A 107 2.87 0.44 -14.74
CA CYS A 107 3.02 1.63 -15.59
C CYS A 107 1.94 2.66 -15.25
N SER A 108 2.02 3.87 -15.81
CA SER A 108 1.17 5.02 -15.46
C SER A 108 -0.34 4.81 -15.70
N LYS A 109 -0.70 3.85 -16.56
CA LYS A 109 -2.08 3.55 -16.97
C LYS A 109 -2.70 2.35 -16.24
N ASN A 110 -2.23 2.09 -15.02
CA ASN A 110 -2.73 0.96 -14.24
C ASN A 110 -4.05 1.31 -13.55
N ASP A 111 -5.14 0.66 -13.95
CA ASP A 111 -6.48 0.87 -13.38
C ASP A 111 -6.71 0.11 -12.05
N TYR A 112 -5.63 -0.40 -11.44
CA TYR A 112 -5.68 -1.19 -10.20
C TYR A 112 -4.40 -0.99 -9.36
N VAL A 113 -4.51 -1.17 -8.04
CA VAL A 113 -3.36 -1.25 -7.12
C VAL A 113 -2.55 -2.51 -7.42
N PRO A 114 -1.30 -2.38 -7.88
CA PRO A 114 -0.43 -3.51 -8.10
C PRO A 114 0.01 -4.14 -6.79
N VAL A 115 -0.16 -5.46 -6.70
CA VAL A 115 0.27 -6.29 -5.58
C VAL A 115 1.01 -7.50 -6.11
N PHE A 116 2.16 -7.80 -5.52
CA PHE A 116 3.00 -8.92 -5.91
C PHE A 116 3.47 -9.69 -4.68
N GLU A 117 3.71 -10.98 -4.86
CA GLU A 117 4.12 -11.90 -3.80
C GLU A 117 5.35 -12.67 -4.26
N SER A 118 6.37 -12.73 -3.41
CA SER A 118 7.54 -13.59 -3.64
C SER A 118 7.26 -15.03 -3.24
N SER A 119 7.89 -15.97 -3.95
CA SER A 119 7.91 -17.38 -3.53
C SER A 119 8.88 -17.64 -2.37
N SER A 120 9.79 -16.70 -2.13
CA SER A 120 10.87 -16.82 -1.14
C SER A 120 10.92 -15.60 -0.22
N SER A 121 11.94 -15.55 0.63
CA SER A 121 12.18 -14.44 1.56
C SER A 121 12.94 -13.26 0.96
N THR A 122 13.02 -13.22 -0.37
CA THR A 122 13.69 -12.18 -1.16
C THR A 122 12.80 -11.72 -2.30
N LEU A 123 12.75 -10.40 -2.51
CA LEU A 123 12.01 -9.77 -3.59
C LEU A 123 12.78 -8.55 -4.07
N THR A 124 12.90 -8.37 -5.39
CA THR A 124 13.57 -7.21 -5.97
C THR A 124 12.58 -6.43 -6.83
N PHE A 125 12.58 -5.10 -6.73
CA PHE A 125 11.86 -4.25 -7.66
C PHE A 125 12.77 -3.19 -8.26
N GLN A 126 12.56 -2.90 -9.54
CA GLN A 126 13.32 -1.92 -10.31
C GLN A 126 12.37 -0.87 -10.84
N ILE A 127 12.70 0.39 -10.63
CA ILE A 127 11.96 1.52 -11.21
C ILE A 127 12.85 2.18 -12.25
N VAL A 128 12.33 2.30 -13.45
CA VAL A 128 12.92 3.03 -14.56
C VAL A 128 12.01 4.21 -14.89
N THR A 129 12.55 5.41 -14.97
CA THR A 129 11.82 6.62 -15.38
C THR A 129 12.39 7.17 -16.68
N ASP A 130 11.54 7.83 -17.46
CA ASP A 130 11.99 8.49 -18.69
C ASP A 130 12.60 9.88 -18.42
N SER A 131 13.03 10.56 -19.48
CA SER A 131 13.68 11.86 -19.38
C SER A 131 12.76 13.05 -19.11
N ALA A 132 11.44 12.87 -19.06
CA ALA A 132 10.49 13.94 -18.86
C ALA A 132 10.67 14.55 -17.46
N ARG A 133 10.67 15.89 -17.39
CA ARG A 133 10.88 16.64 -16.14
C ARG A 133 9.59 16.88 -15.40
N ILE A 134 8.98 15.80 -14.95
CA ILE A 134 7.76 15.79 -14.16
C ILE A 134 8.04 15.25 -12.76
N GLN A 135 7.18 15.61 -11.81
CA GLN A 135 7.23 15.02 -10.48
C GLN A 135 6.61 13.62 -10.50
N ARG A 136 7.34 12.69 -9.91
CA ARG A 136 6.97 11.28 -9.81
C ARG A 136 7.03 10.85 -8.37
N THR A 137 5.98 10.17 -7.92
CA THR A 137 5.88 9.72 -6.54
C THR A 137 5.30 8.32 -6.50
N VAL A 138 5.95 7.43 -5.75
CA VAL A 138 5.49 6.07 -5.53
C VAL A 138 5.41 5.80 -4.04
N PHE A 139 4.23 5.39 -3.57
CA PHE A 139 4.04 4.87 -2.22
C PHE A 139 4.11 3.35 -2.25
N VAL A 140 5.10 2.79 -1.56
CA VAL A 140 5.33 1.36 -1.46
C VAL A 140 5.07 0.92 -0.02
N PHE A 141 4.25 -0.11 0.15
CA PHE A 141 4.10 -0.82 1.41
C PHE A 141 4.45 -2.28 1.20
N TYR A 142 5.26 -2.87 2.07
CA TYR A 142 5.51 -4.30 2.05
C TYR A 142 5.51 -4.89 3.44
N TYR A 143 5.21 -6.18 3.51
CA TYR A 143 5.21 -6.94 4.74
C TYR A 143 5.53 -8.41 4.49
N PHE A 144 5.85 -9.12 5.56
CA PHE A 144 6.24 -10.52 5.51
C PHE A 144 5.09 -11.41 5.99
N PHE A 145 4.76 -12.44 5.22
CA PHE A 145 3.66 -13.34 5.52
C PHE A 145 4.05 -14.80 5.32
N SER A 146 3.35 -15.69 5.99
CA SER A 146 3.48 -17.13 5.77
C SER A 146 2.40 -17.57 4.78
N PRO A 147 2.75 -18.13 3.61
CA PRO A 147 1.77 -18.47 2.57
C PRO A 147 0.73 -19.50 3.00
N ASN A 148 1.03 -20.29 4.03
CA ASN A 148 0.14 -21.34 4.55
C ASN A 148 -0.89 -20.84 5.58
N ILE A 149 -0.87 -19.55 5.94
CA ILE A 149 -1.81 -18.97 6.90
C ILE A 149 -2.94 -18.29 6.11
N SER A 150 -4.12 -18.87 6.15
CA SER A 150 -5.34 -18.24 5.63
C SER A 150 -6.09 -17.52 6.76
N ILE A 151 -6.63 -16.34 6.45
CA ILE A 151 -7.47 -15.59 7.37
C ILE A 151 -8.93 -15.96 7.06
N PRO A 152 -9.67 -16.56 8.01
CA PRO A 152 -11.06 -16.91 7.78
C PRO A 152 -11.91 -15.67 7.44
N ASN A 153 -12.82 -15.82 6.46
CA ASN A 153 -13.73 -14.75 6.02
C ASN A 153 -13.03 -13.48 5.48
N CYS A 154 -11.80 -13.62 4.97
CA CYS A 154 -11.04 -12.53 4.37
C CYS A 154 -11.13 -12.61 2.84
N GLY A 155 -11.91 -11.72 2.22
CA GLY A 155 -12.12 -11.69 0.78
C GLY A 155 -13.20 -12.68 0.28
N GLY A 156 -13.34 -12.79 -1.04
CA GLY A 156 -14.28 -13.70 -1.69
C GLY A 156 -14.87 -13.17 -2.99
N TYR A 157 -15.78 -13.94 -3.59
CA TYR A 157 -16.52 -13.55 -4.79
C TYR A 157 -17.97 -13.24 -4.44
N LEU A 158 -18.49 -12.12 -4.95
CA LEU A 158 -19.84 -11.64 -4.79
C LEU A 158 -20.43 -11.38 -6.19
N ASP A 159 -21.37 -12.22 -6.60
CA ASP A 159 -22.02 -12.19 -7.91
C ASP A 159 -23.54 -11.97 -7.82
N THR A 160 -24.04 -11.73 -6.61
CA THR A 160 -25.46 -11.50 -6.33
C THR A 160 -25.85 -10.03 -6.52
N LEU A 161 -27.12 -9.79 -6.85
CA LEU A 161 -27.67 -8.43 -7.02
C LEU A 161 -27.59 -7.57 -5.75
N GLU A 162 -27.66 -8.23 -4.59
CA GLU A 162 -27.45 -7.63 -3.27
C GLU A 162 -26.55 -8.54 -2.43
N GLY A 163 -25.72 -7.95 -1.60
CA GLY A 163 -24.80 -8.67 -0.74
C GLY A 163 -24.17 -7.76 0.30
N SER A 164 -23.47 -8.37 1.25
CA SER A 164 -22.68 -7.65 2.25
C SER A 164 -21.42 -8.41 2.56
N PHE A 165 -20.35 -7.68 2.83
CA PHE A 165 -19.10 -8.21 3.36
C PHE A 165 -18.67 -7.38 4.56
N THR A 166 -17.84 -7.97 5.41
CA THR A 166 -17.27 -7.32 6.59
C THR A 166 -15.78 -7.61 6.67
N SER A 167 -15.06 -6.81 7.45
CA SER A 167 -13.70 -7.18 7.83
C SER A 167 -13.68 -8.55 8.54
N PRO A 168 -12.57 -9.30 8.46
CA PRO A 168 -12.41 -10.51 9.25
C PRO A 168 -12.58 -10.17 10.73
N ASN A 169 -13.21 -11.09 11.47
CA ASN A 169 -13.56 -10.97 12.90
C ASN A 169 -14.66 -9.96 13.28
N TYR A 170 -15.21 -9.16 12.36
CA TYR A 170 -16.26 -8.19 12.70
C TYR A 170 -17.39 -8.84 13.54
N PRO A 171 -17.85 -8.22 14.65
CA PRO A 171 -17.55 -6.85 15.13
C PRO A 171 -16.28 -6.71 15.99
N LYS A 172 -15.47 -7.76 16.12
CA LYS A 172 -14.17 -7.70 16.83
C LYS A 172 -13.08 -7.10 15.91
N PRO A 173 -11.94 -6.66 16.49
CA PRO A 173 -10.81 -6.17 15.72
C PRO A 173 -10.31 -7.20 14.69
N HIS A 174 -9.93 -6.69 13.52
CA HIS A 174 -9.31 -7.47 12.45
C HIS A 174 -7.90 -7.96 12.84
N PRO A 175 -7.40 -9.05 12.24
CA PRO A 175 -6.01 -9.45 12.38
C PRO A 175 -5.07 -8.43 11.72
N GLU A 176 -3.89 -8.21 12.31
CA GLU A 176 -2.86 -7.32 11.75
C GLU A 176 -2.36 -7.85 10.39
N LEU A 177 -2.14 -6.94 9.42
CA LEU A 177 -1.64 -7.25 8.07
C LEU A 177 -2.59 -8.18 7.28
N ALA A 178 -3.87 -8.21 7.66
CA ALA A 178 -4.89 -8.91 6.91
C ALA A 178 -5.12 -8.19 5.58
N TYR A 179 -4.79 -8.86 4.49
CA TYR A 179 -5.04 -8.36 3.14
C TYR A 179 -6.16 -9.18 2.51
N CYS A 180 -7.33 -8.57 2.43
CA CYS A 180 -8.57 -9.20 1.98
C CYS A 180 -9.00 -8.61 0.65
N VAL A 181 -9.32 -9.48 -0.30
CA VAL A 181 -9.74 -9.10 -1.65
C VAL A 181 -11.15 -9.60 -1.94
N TRP A 182 -12.10 -8.69 -2.17
CA TRP A 182 -13.44 -9.05 -2.63
C TRP A 182 -13.62 -8.71 -4.11
N HIS A 183 -14.07 -9.71 -4.86
CA HIS A 183 -14.39 -9.63 -6.27
C HIS A 183 -15.90 -9.48 -6.41
N ILE A 184 -16.37 -8.32 -6.86
CA ILE A 184 -17.79 -8.07 -7.07
C ILE A 184 -18.07 -8.01 -8.57
N GLN A 185 -18.89 -8.93 -9.06
CA GLN A 185 -19.25 -9.01 -10.47
C GLN A 185 -20.75 -8.77 -10.63
N VAL A 186 -21.11 -7.93 -11.59
CA VAL A 186 -22.51 -7.67 -11.93
C VAL A 186 -22.74 -7.83 -13.44
N GLU A 187 -23.98 -8.05 -13.83
CA GLU A 187 -24.33 -8.15 -15.24
C GLU A 187 -24.12 -6.84 -16.00
N LYS A 188 -23.96 -6.95 -17.32
CA LYS A 188 -23.88 -5.81 -18.23
C LYS A 188 -25.18 -4.98 -18.05
N ASP A 189 -25.02 -3.71 -17.74
CA ASP A 189 -26.07 -2.70 -17.47
C ASP A 189 -26.41 -2.44 -16.00
N TYR A 190 -25.89 -3.27 -15.07
CA TYR A 190 -25.96 -2.97 -13.65
C TYR A 190 -24.81 -2.05 -13.23
N LYS A 191 -25.01 -1.36 -12.10
CA LYS A 191 -23.98 -0.56 -11.43
C LYS A 191 -23.96 -0.93 -9.96
N ILE A 192 -22.76 -1.04 -9.40
CA ILE A 192 -22.61 -1.28 -7.98
C ILE A 192 -22.85 0.02 -7.21
N LYS A 193 -23.73 -0.03 -6.21
CA LYS A 193 -23.90 1.00 -5.19
C LYS A 193 -23.43 0.43 -3.85
N LEU A 194 -22.33 0.96 -3.34
CA LEU A 194 -21.81 0.59 -2.03
C LEU A 194 -22.47 1.43 -0.94
N ASN A 195 -22.81 0.79 0.17
CA ASN A 195 -23.27 1.45 1.38
C ASN A 195 -22.43 0.94 2.56
N PHE A 196 -21.68 1.84 3.19
CA PHE A 196 -20.90 1.52 4.37
C PHE A 196 -21.72 1.86 5.62
N LYS A 197 -22.09 0.82 6.38
CA LYS A 197 -22.81 0.98 7.65
C LYS A 197 -21.87 1.46 8.76
N GLU A 198 -20.65 0.95 8.77
CA GLU A 198 -19.64 1.23 9.77
C GLU A 198 -18.26 1.23 9.10
N ILE A 199 -17.47 2.26 9.38
CA ILE A 199 -16.07 2.36 8.97
C ILE A 199 -15.29 2.79 10.21
N LEU A 200 -14.57 1.83 10.79
CA LEU A 200 -13.60 2.09 11.84
C LEU A 200 -12.24 1.62 11.31
N LEU A 201 -11.47 2.57 10.78
CA LEU A 201 -10.07 2.33 10.41
C LEU A 201 -9.19 2.63 11.63
N CYS A 202 -8.07 1.92 11.80
CA CYS A 202 -7.19 2.17 12.95
C CYS A 202 -6.81 3.65 12.99
N GLN A 203 -6.98 4.23 14.17
CA GLN A 203 -6.66 5.62 14.43
C GLN A 203 -5.17 5.87 14.15
N PHE A 204 -4.87 6.98 13.48
CA PHE A 204 -3.55 7.54 13.16
C PHE A 204 -2.59 7.50 14.37
N LEU A 205 -1.99 6.35 14.64
CA LEU A 205 -0.75 6.25 15.40
C LEU A 205 0.40 6.30 14.40
N PRO A 206 1.49 7.04 14.68
CA PRO A 206 2.65 7.07 13.79
C PRO A 206 3.18 5.65 13.58
N GLY A 207 3.14 5.17 12.33
CA GLY A 207 3.56 3.83 11.95
C GLY A 207 2.43 2.79 11.77
N ILE A 208 1.18 3.10 12.13
CA ILE A 208 0.03 2.22 11.83
C ILE A 208 -0.73 2.79 10.65
N PHE A 209 -0.70 2.09 9.53
CA PHE A 209 -1.41 2.46 8.33
C PHE A 209 -2.46 1.41 7.97
N CYS A 210 -3.73 1.69 8.27
CA CYS A 210 -4.83 0.94 7.66
C CYS A 210 -5.23 1.62 6.35
N PHE A 211 -5.23 0.88 5.26
CA PHE A 211 -5.61 1.39 3.95
C PHE A 211 -6.82 0.63 3.44
N LEU A 212 -7.93 1.35 3.23
CA LEU A 212 -9.00 0.89 2.37
C LEU A 212 -8.72 1.40 0.95
N HIS A 213 -8.42 0.49 0.03
CA HIS A 213 -8.27 0.85 -1.38
C HIS A 213 -9.39 0.25 -2.24
N LEU A 214 -10.12 1.13 -2.93
CA LEU A 214 -11.19 0.77 -3.82
C LEU A 214 -10.70 0.80 -5.27
N ASN A 215 -10.52 -0.36 -5.91
CA ASN A 215 -10.18 -0.44 -7.33
C ASN A 215 -11.44 -0.73 -8.16
N LEU A 216 -11.82 0.21 -9.03
CA LEU A 216 -12.99 0.09 -9.90
C LEU A 216 -12.55 -0.30 -11.32
N CYS A 217 -12.39 -1.60 -11.62
CA CYS A 217 -12.06 -2.03 -12.98
C CYS A 217 -13.31 -2.08 -13.88
N ARG A 218 -13.58 -0.96 -14.56
CA ARG A 218 -14.81 -0.81 -15.37
C ARG A 218 -14.84 -1.70 -16.63
N LYS A 219 -13.70 -2.21 -17.09
CA LYS A 219 -13.55 -2.82 -18.44
C LYS A 219 -14.37 -4.10 -18.64
N HIS A 220 -14.78 -4.78 -17.57
CA HIS A 220 -15.55 -6.03 -17.63
C HIS A 220 -16.68 -6.16 -16.58
N GLN A 221 -17.20 -5.05 -16.02
CA GLN A 221 -18.22 -5.09 -14.94
C GLN A 221 -17.75 -5.91 -13.71
N HIS A 222 -16.44 -5.97 -13.49
CA HIS A 222 -15.80 -6.70 -12.40
C HIS A 222 -15.03 -5.71 -11.53
N TYR A 223 -15.42 -5.62 -10.26
CA TYR A 223 -14.92 -4.65 -9.31
C TYR A 223 -14.10 -5.36 -8.24
N ILE A 224 -12.92 -4.83 -7.88
CA ILE A 224 -12.00 -5.49 -6.95
C ILE A 224 -11.75 -4.59 -5.75
N PHE A 225 -12.10 -5.09 -4.57
CA PHE A 225 -12.00 -4.38 -3.31
C PHE A 225 -10.84 -4.93 -2.51
N ASN A 226 -9.82 -4.11 -2.29
CA ASN A 226 -8.62 -4.53 -1.58
C ASN A 226 -8.60 -3.79 -0.24
N LEU A 227 -8.78 -4.53 0.85
CA LEU A 227 -8.60 -3.99 2.19
C LEU A 227 -7.31 -4.54 2.77
N LEU A 228 -6.43 -3.63 3.18
CA LEU A 228 -5.30 -3.94 4.02
C LEU A 228 -5.55 -3.36 5.40
N PHE A 229 -5.61 -4.25 6.39
CA PHE A 229 -5.97 -3.93 7.75
C PHE A 229 -4.78 -3.94 8.72
#